data_AF-A0A847VFV1-F1
#
_entry.id   AF-A0A847VFV1-F1
#
_cell.length_a   1.000
_cell.length_b   1.000
_cell.length_c   1.000
_cell.angle_alpha   90.00
_cell.angle_beta   90.00
_cell.angle_gamma   90.00
#
_symmetry.space_group_name_H-M   'P 1'
#
loop_
_entity.id
_entity.type
_entity.pdbx_description
1 polymer ?
#
loop_
_entity_poly.entity_id
_entity_poly.type
_entity_poly.pdbx_seq_one_letter_code
_entity_poly.pdbx_strand_id
1 'polypeptide(L)'
;LDAENEAAVQEALEHVMVGRTTLVIAHRLATVLSCDRILVLDQGRVVEEGAHSELVAKDGLYARLARLQFDAGVAAFADAAQ
;
A
#
# COMPACT_ATOMS: atom_id res chain seq x y z
N LEU A 1 -5.23 13.54 6.46
CA LEU A 1 -6.56 13.08 6.91
C LEU A 1 -6.33 12.55 8.31
N ASP A 2 -7.18 12.86 9.29
CA ASP A 2 -7.01 12.30 10.64
C ASP A 2 -7.09 10.77 10.57
N ALA A 3 -6.26 10.07 11.36
CA ALA A 3 -6.09 8.61 11.24
C ALA A 3 -7.41 7.82 11.35
N GLU A 4 -8.37 8.30 12.15
CA GLU A 4 -9.71 7.71 12.26
C GLU A 4 -10.50 7.80 10.93
N ASN A 5 -10.42 8.93 10.23
CA ASN A 5 -11.11 9.09 8.94
C ASN A 5 -10.51 8.18 7.87
N GLU A 6 -9.21 7.89 7.94
CA GLU A 6 -8.55 6.96 7.00
C GLU A 6 -8.99 5.52 7.24
N ALA A 7 -9.07 5.11 8.51
CA ALA A 7 -9.56 3.79 8.88
C ALA A 7 -11.01 3.58 8.44
N ALA A 8 -11.88 4.56 8.65
CA ALA A 8 -13.28 4.49 8.22
C ALA A 8 -13.43 4.37 6.69
N VAL A 9 -12.61 5.12 5.93
CA VAL A 9 -12.60 5.01 4.46
C VAL A 9 -12.09 3.65 4.01
N GLN A 10 -11.04 3.13 4.65
CA GLN A 10 -10.50 1.80 4.34
C GLN A 10 -11.55 0.71 4.59
N GLU A 11 -12.23 0.74 5.74
CA GLU A 11 -13.29 -0.23 6.09
C GLU A 11 -14.47 -0.17 5.11
N ALA A 12 -14.87 1.04 4.68
CA ALA A 12 -15.90 1.20 3.68
C ALA A 12 -15.48 0.63 2.32
N LEU A 13 -14.22 0.83 1.92
CA LEU A 13 -13.67 0.24 0.69
C LEU A 13 -13.64 -1.29 0.78
N GLU A 14 -13.21 -1.87 1.90
CA GLU A 14 -13.17 -3.32 2.10
C GLU A 14 -14.56 -3.95 2.01
N HIS A 15 -15.57 -3.36 2.67
CA HIS A 15 -16.96 -3.80 2.53
C HIS A 15 -17.44 -3.73 1.07
N VAL A 16 -17.00 -2.70 0.33
CA VAL A 16 -17.33 -2.53 -1.08
C VAL A 16 -16.55 -3.49 -1.99
N MET A 17 -15.53 -4.18 -1.51
CA MET A 17 -14.76 -5.13 -2.32
C MET A 17 -15.30 -6.56 -2.24
N VAL A 18 -16.07 -6.89 -1.19
CA VAL A 18 -16.57 -8.25 -0.94
C VAL A 18 -17.43 -8.75 -2.12
N GLY A 19 -17.07 -9.93 -2.62
CA GLY A 19 -17.79 -10.63 -3.69
C GLY A 19 -17.66 -9.97 -5.08
N ARG A 20 -16.70 -9.06 -5.25
CA ARG A 20 -16.49 -8.32 -6.50
C ARG A 20 -15.02 -8.34 -6.91
N THR A 21 -14.79 -8.39 -8.22
CA THR A 21 -13.46 -8.09 -8.77
C THR A 21 -13.24 -6.60 -8.68
N THR A 22 -12.28 -6.18 -7.85
CA THR A 22 -11.96 -4.77 -7.64
C THR A 22 -10.57 -4.45 -8.17
N LEU A 23 -10.46 -3.40 -8.98
CA LEU A 23 -9.18 -2.83 -9.40
C LEU A 23 -8.88 -1.60 -8.54
N VAL A 24 -7.86 -1.68 -7.70
CA VAL A 24 -7.43 -0.59 -6.82
C VAL A 24 -6.18 0.07 -7.41
N ILE A 25 -6.25 1.38 -7.66
CA ILE A 25 -5.09 2.21 -8.04
C ILE A 25 -4.86 3.18 -6.88
N ALA A 26 -3.77 2.98 -6.14
CA ALA A 26 -3.47 3.80 -4.97
C ALA A 26 -2.03 4.29 -4.98
N HIS A 27 -1.83 5.49 -4.46
CA HIS A 27 -0.51 6.02 -4.14
C HIS A 27 -0.06 5.61 -2.72
N ARG A 28 -0.98 5.12 -1.88
CA ARG A 28 -0.68 4.71 -0.49
C ARG A 28 -0.59 3.21 -0.38
N LEU A 29 0.49 2.73 0.20
CA LEU A 29 0.74 1.30 0.39
C LEU A 29 -0.27 0.62 1.32
N ALA A 30 -0.81 1.35 2.31
CA ALA A 30 -1.84 0.84 3.21
C ALA A 30 -3.10 0.36 2.47
N THR A 31 -3.46 0.99 1.34
CA THR A 31 -4.66 0.63 0.56
C THR A 31 -4.44 -0.60 -0.32
N VAL A 32 -3.20 -0.87 -0.74
CA VAL A 32 -2.88 -2.06 -1.57
C VAL A 32 -2.44 -3.27 -0.75
N LEU A 33 -2.20 -3.10 0.56
CA LEU A 33 -1.69 -4.16 1.43
C LEU A 33 -2.67 -5.34 1.56
N SER A 34 -3.97 -5.07 1.56
CA SER A 34 -5.04 -6.07 1.65
C SER A 34 -5.45 -6.67 0.30
N CYS A 35 -4.80 -6.27 -0.80
CA CYS A 35 -5.12 -6.80 -2.13
C CYS A 35 -4.59 -8.23 -2.31
N ASP A 36 -5.40 -9.09 -2.93
CA ASP A 36 -5.03 -10.47 -3.25
C ASP A 36 -3.80 -10.55 -4.19
N ARG A 37 -3.69 -9.57 -5.09
CA ARG A 37 -2.61 -9.47 -6.08
C ARG A 37 -2.28 -8.01 -6.33
N ILE A 38 -0.99 -7.70 -6.30
CA ILE A 38 -0.44 -6.36 -6.54
C ILE A 38 0.33 -6.38 -7.85
N LEU A 39 0.09 -5.38 -8.70
CA LEU A 39 0.80 -5.14 -9.95
C LEU A 39 1.63 -3.86 -9.81
N VAL A 40 2.93 -3.97 -9.98
CA VAL A 40 3.84 -2.83 -9.93
C VAL A 40 4.10 -2.34 -11.34
N LEU A 41 3.77 -1.07 -11.59
CA LEU A 41 4.00 -0.42 -12.86
C LEU A 41 5.25 0.46 -12.80
N ASP A 42 6.11 0.33 -13.81
CA ASP A 42 7.21 1.25 -14.08
C ASP A 42 7.32 1.48 -15.59
N GLN A 43 7.47 2.75 -15.99
CA GLN A 43 7.55 3.17 -17.40
C GLN A 43 6.45 2.55 -18.30
N GLY A 44 5.22 2.45 -17.80
CA GLY A 44 4.08 1.90 -18.55
C GLY A 44 4.09 0.38 -18.72
N ARG A 45 4.92 -0.35 -17.96
CA ARG A 45 5.00 -1.82 -17.99
C ARG A 45 4.81 -2.40 -16.59
N VAL A 46 4.22 -3.59 -16.52
CA VAL A 46 4.20 -4.38 -15.28
C VAL A 46 5.60 -4.96 -15.08
N VAL A 47 6.27 -4.54 -14.01
CA VAL A 47 7.63 -4.98 -13.68
C VAL A 47 7.67 -6.02 -12.56
N GLU A 48 6.66 -6.01 -11.69
CA GLU A 48 6.50 -7.03 -10.64
C GLU A 48 5.02 -7.36 -10.41
N GLU A 49 4.80 -8.58 -9.92
CA GLU A 49 3.49 -9.12 -9.59
C GLU A 49 3.62 -10.09 -8.41
N GLY A 50 2.64 -10.04 -7.51
CA GLY A 50 2.51 -10.98 -6.38
C GLY A 50 1.69 -10.41 -5.23
N ALA A 51 1.61 -11.17 -4.15
CA ALA A 51 1.11 -10.67 -2.87
C ALA A 51 2.14 -9.74 -2.19
N HIS A 52 1.68 -8.92 -1.24
CA HIS A 52 2.56 -8.02 -0.49
C HIS A 52 3.80 -8.73 0.07
N SER A 53 3.61 -9.84 0.78
CA SER A 53 4.70 -10.60 1.41
C SER A 53 5.74 -11.10 0.41
N GLU A 54 5.29 -11.58 -0.76
CA GLU A 54 6.16 -12.06 -1.83
C GLU A 54 6.97 -10.92 -2.44
N LEU A 55 6.34 -9.77 -2.69
CA LEU A 55 6.98 -8.61 -3.29
C LEU A 55 7.99 -7.94 -2.33
N VAL A 56 7.69 -7.91 -1.03
CA VAL A 56 8.66 -7.45 -0.01
C VAL A 56 9.87 -8.39 0.03
N ALA A 57 9.66 -9.71 -0.01
CA ALA A 57 10.73 -10.70 0.02
C ALA A 57 11.64 -10.65 -1.22
N LYS A 58 11.11 -10.23 -2.38
CA LYS A 58 11.89 -10.05 -3.62
C LYS A 58 12.87 -8.87 -3.57
N ASP A 59 12.74 -7.98 -2.58
CA ASP A 59 13.53 -6.75 -2.43
C ASP A 59 13.57 -5.87 -3.71
N GLY A 60 12.47 -5.88 -4.47
CA GLY A 60 12.31 -5.19 -5.74
C GLY A 60 11.94 -3.70 -5.62
N LEU A 61 11.41 -3.13 -6.70
CA LEU A 61 10.85 -1.78 -6.72
C LEU A 61 9.72 -1.64 -5.70
N TYR A 62 8.86 -2.66 -5.58
CA TYR A 62 7.81 -2.66 -4.56
C TYR A 62 8.36 -2.49 -3.15
N ALA A 63 9.36 -3.30 -2.78
CA ALA A 63 9.95 -3.29 -1.44
C ALA A 63 10.61 -1.92 -1.14
N ARG A 64 11.26 -1.29 -2.13
CA ARG A 64 11.81 0.06 -1.99
C ARG A 64 10.72 1.10 -1.74
N LEU A 65 9.62 1.06 -2.50
CA LEU A 65 8.47 1.96 -2.29
C LEU A 65 7.81 1.73 -0.94
N ALA A 66 7.68 0.46 -0.52
CA ALA A 66 7.15 0.07 0.79
C ALA A 66 7.98 0.70 1.91
N ARG A 67 9.29 0.51 1.90
CA ARG A 67 10.22 1.11 2.89
C ARG A 67 10.05 2.62 2.96
N LEU A 68 10.03 3.32 1.81
CA LEU A 68 9.88 4.77 1.80
C LEU A 68 8.57 5.26 2.44
N GLN A 69 7.45 4.57 2.26
CA GLN A 69 6.17 4.99 2.85
C GLN A 69 6.02 4.58 4.32
N PHE A 70 6.57 3.44 4.73
CA PHE A 70 6.53 3.02 6.12
C PHE A 70 7.58 3.74 6.98
N ASP A 71 8.77 4.03 6.44
CA ASP A 71 9.82 4.81 7.10
C ASP A 71 9.47 6.30 7.17
N ALA A 72 8.78 6.86 6.17
CA ALA A 72 8.24 8.23 6.26
C ALA A 72 7.23 8.38 7.41
N GLY A 73 6.52 7.30 7.78
CA GLY A 73 5.71 7.25 8.98
C GLY A 73 6.56 7.34 10.25
N VAL A 74 7.68 6.61 10.32
CA VAL A 74 8.58 6.61 11.50
C VAL A 74 9.32 7.94 11.66
N ALA A 75 9.77 8.56 10.56
CA ALA A 75 10.43 9.87 10.60
C ALA A 75 9.49 11.00 11.07
N ALA A 76 8.21 10.95 10.67
CA ALA A 76 7.21 11.94 11.11
C ALA A 76 6.91 11.88 12.61
N PHE A 77 7.08 10.71 13.27
CA PHE A 77 6.99 10.59 14.72
C PHE A 77 8.29 10.95 15.46
N ALA A 78 9.44 10.86 14.81
CA ALA A 78 10.73 11.23 15.41
C ALA A 78 10.93 12.76 15.52
N ASP A 79 10.40 13.53 14.55
CA ASP A 79 10.44 15.01 14.58
C ASP A 79 9.43 15.63 15.57
N ALA A 80 8.35 14.91 15.91
CA ALA A 80 7.36 15.36 16.88
C ALA A 80 7.78 15.13 18.35
N ALA A 81 8.93 14.51 18.59
CA ALA A 81 9.48 14.21 19.90
C ALA A 81 10.70 15.07 20.28
N GLN A 82 11.00 16.14 19.52
CA GLN A 82 12.00 17.16 19.84
C GLN A 82 11.35 18.46 20.30
#